data_AF-A0AAV7JNT5-F1
#
_entry.id   AF-A0AAV7JNT5-F1
#
_cell.length_a   1.000
_cell.length_b   1.000
_cell.length_c   1.000
_cell.angle_alpha   90.00
_cell.angle_beta   90.00
_cell.angle_gamma   90.00
#
_symmetry.space_group_name_H-M   'P 1'
#
loop_
_entity.id
_entity.type
_entity.pdbx_description
1 polymer ?
#
loop_
_entity_poly.entity_id
_entity_poly.type
_entity_poly.pdbx_seq_one_letter_code
_entity_poly.pdbx_strand_id
1 'polypeptide(L)'
;MCHRLLHNVGNRFCDGEYVKKCSLKVVDYICPDKRNLFEAVSLSASTVTRRIEEMSDNLRSQLLNVKDKFECFSIALDESCDVSDTSQLLVFIHGIDKDFHIIEELAAIHSLKGTTTGHDVFEKLHETL
;
A
#
# COMPACT_ATOMS: atom_id res chain seq x y z
N MET A 1 9.12 27.13 -15.58
CA MET A 1 9.37 25.90 -16.40
C MET A 1 8.62 24.67 -15.87
N CYS A 2 8.47 24.49 -14.54
CA CYS A 2 7.72 23.35 -13.97
C CYS A 2 6.20 23.39 -14.22
N HIS A 3 5.59 24.58 -14.29
CA HIS A 3 4.13 24.70 -14.45
C HIS A 3 3.60 24.25 -15.83
N ARG A 4 4.47 24.18 -16.85
CA ARG A 4 4.06 23.82 -18.23
C ARG A 4 4.09 22.31 -18.50
N LEU A 5 4.65 21.50 -17.59
CA LEU A 5 4.71 20.03 -17.73
C LEU A 5 3.49 19.32 -17.12
N LEU A 6 2.78 19.96 -16.19
CA LEU A 6 1.63 19.37 -15.50
C LEU A 6 0.33 19.45 -16.31
N HIS A 7 0.25 20.34 -17.30
CA HIS A 7 -1.01 20.61 -18.03
C HIS A 7 -1.37 19.55 -19.08
N ASN A 8 -0.42 18.71 -19.53
CA ASN A 8 -0.64 17.79 -20.67
C ASN A 8 -0.60 16.29 -20.31
N VAL A 9 -0.55 15.91 -19.02
CA VAL A 9 -0.52 14.49 -18.61
C VAL A 9 -1.77 14.15 -17.82
N GLY A 10 -2.92 14.32 -18.45
CA GLY A 10 -4.19 13.80 -17.94
C GLY A 10 -4.32 12.29 -18.10
N ASN A 11 -3.33 11.51 -17.64
CA ASN A 11 -3.41 10.05 -17.60
C ASN A 11 -2.68 9.50 -16.37
N ARG A 12 -3.46 8.90 -15.46
CA ARG A 12 -3.02 8.30 -14.17
C ARG A 12 -2.05 7.10 -14.33
N PHE A 13 -1.65 6.78 -15.57
CA PHE A 13 -0.80 5.64 -15.90
C PHE A 13 0.65 6.02 -16.27
N CYS A 14 1.00 7.32 -16.30
CA CYS A 14 2.34 7.78 -16.70
C CYS A 14 3.26 8.18 -15.53
N ASP A 15 2.76 8.15 -14.29
CA ASP A 15 3.52 8.61 -13.13
C ASP A 15 4.77 7.74 -12.88
N GLY A 16 4.68 6.42 -13.08
CA GLY A 16 5.80 5.52 -12.93
C GLY A 16 6.97 5.82 -13.89
N GLU A 17 6.67 6.14 -15.15
CA GLU A 17 7.70 6.53 -16.13
C GLU A 17 8.35 7.86 -15.77
N TYR A 18 7.52 8.81 -15.30
CA TYR A 18 8.01 10.11 -14.88
C TYR A 18 8.93 9.99 -13.67
N VAL A 19 8.51 9.26 -12.64
CA VAL A 19 9.32 8.97 -11.44
C VAL A 19 10.63 8.29 -11.85
N LYS A 20 10.59 7.29 -12.73
CA LYS A 20 11.80 6.61 -13.21
C LYS A 20 12.76 7.56 -13.93
N LYS A 21 12.27 8.46 -14.79
CA LYS A 21 13.09 9.49 -15.45
C LYS A 21 13.74 10.44 -14.45
N CYS A 22 13.00 10.88 -13.43
CA CYS A 22 13.53 11.71 -12.36
C CYS A 22 14.61 10.96 -11.55
N SER A 23 14.35 9.71 -11.17
CA SER A 23 15.30 8.87 -10.44
C SER A 23 16.60 8.65 -11.23
N LEU A 24 16.53 8.44 -12.55
CA LEU A 24 17.73 8.29 -13.37
C LEU A 24 18.61 9.55 -13.35
N LYS A 25 18.03 10.75 -13.40
CA LYS A 25 18.79 12.00 -13.28
C LYS A 25 19.50 12.14 -11.94
N VAL A 26 18.86 11.67 -10.87
CA VAL A 26 19.47 11.68 -9.52
C VAL A 26 20.63 10.68 -9.46
N VAL A 27 20.44 9.48 -10.02
CA VAL A 27 21.46 8.42 -10.05
C VAL A 27 22.68 8.83 -10.89
N ASP A 28 22.47 9.52 -12.01
CA ASP A 28 23.55 10.06 -12.83
C ASP A 28 24.48 11.00 -12.03
N TYR A 29 23.95 11.67 -11.01
CA TYR A 29 24.72 12.57 -10.15
C TYR A 29 25.33 11.88 -8.92
N ILE A 30 24.58 11.00 -8.25
CA ILE A 30 24.98 10.40 -6.96
C ILE A 30 25.81 9.13 -7.15
N CYS A 31 25.43 8.27 -8.10
CA CYS A 31 26.01 6.94 -8.27
C CYS A 31 25.89 6.45 -9.72
N PRO A 32 26.59 7.09 -10.68
CA PRO A 32 26.46 6.80 -12.11
C PRO A 32 26.76 5.33 -12.46
N ASP A 33 27.69 4.69 -11.73
CA ASP A 33 28.05 3.28 -11.93
C ASP A 33 26.89 2.31 -11.65
N LYS A 34 25.83 2.75 -10.96
CA LYS A 34 24.64 1.95 -10.62
C LYS A 34 23.44 2.23 -11.52
N ARG A 35 23.56 3.12 -12.50
CA ARG A 35 22.49 3.54 -13.42
C ARG A 35 21.73 2.37 -14.06
N ASN A 36 22.45 1.35 -14.52
CA ASN A 36 21.85 0.18 -15.16
C ASN A 36 20.85 -0.57 -14.25
N LEU A 37 21.04 -0.56 -12.93
CA LEU A 37 20.10 -1.19 -11.98
C LEU A 37 18.75 -0.47 -11.96
N PHE A 38 18.76 0.86 -12.07
CA PHE A 38 17.55 1.67 -12.12
C PHE A 38 16.86 1.59 -13.48
N GLU A 39 17.62 1.48 -14.56
CA GLU A 39 17.06 1.26 -15.90
C GLU A 39 16.38 -0.11 -16.02
N ALA A 40 16.93 -1.14 -15.37
CA ALA A 40 16.36 -2.49 -15.35
C ALA A 40 15.03 -2.61 -14.59
N VAL A 41 14.62 -1.59 -13.83
CA VAL A 41 13.32 -1.60 -13.13
C VAL A 41 12.18 -1.64 -14.16
N SER A 42 11.50 -2.77 -14.25
CA SER A 42 10.30 -2.92 -15.09
C SER A 42 9.15 -2.11 -14.51
N LEU A 43 8.48 -1.35 -15.38
CA LEU A 43 7.26 -0.62 -15.06
C LEU A 43 6.02 -1.31 -15.67
N SER A 44 6.15 -2.55 -16.17
CA SER A 44 5.00 -3.25 -16.72
C SER A 44 3.94 -3.45 -15.62
N ALA A 45 2.67 -3.26 -15.98
CA ALA A 45 1.56 -3.43 -15.03
C ALA A 45 1.64 -4.80 -14.31
N SER A 46 1.92 -5.87 -15.05
CA SER A 46 2.11 -7.21 -14.50
C SER A 46 3.25 -7.32 -13.47
N THR A 47 4.38 -6.65 -13.71
CA THR A 47 5.51 -6.67 -12.76
C THR A 47 5.19 -5.88 -11.50
N VAL A 48 4.52 -4.73 -11.67
CA VAL A 48 4.11 -3.87 -10.55
C VAL A 48 3.09 -4.61 -9.68
N THR A 49 2.05 -5.21 -10.28
CA THR A 49 1.06 -6.03 -9.56
C THR A 49 1.71 -7.16 -8.77
N ARG A 50 2.56 -7.97 -9.42
CA ARG A 50 3.27 -9.06 -8.74
C ARG A 50 4.10 -8.56 -7.55
N ARG A 51 4.81 -7.44 -7.71
CA ARG A 51 5.60 -6.85 -6.61
C ARG A 51 4.73 -6.37 -5.46
N ILE A 52 3.57 -5.79 -5.74
CA ILE A 52 2.60 -5.38 -4.71
C ILE A 52 2.10 -6.62 -3.95
N GLU A 53 1.76 -7.69 -4.66
CA GLU A 53 1.35 -8.97 -4.05
C GLU A 53 2.45 -9.57 -3.17
N GLU A 54 3.70 -9.63 -3.66
CA GLU A 54 4.85 -10.13 -2.88
C GLU A 54 5.11 -9.30 -1.61
N MET A 55 5.00 -7.97 -1.70
CA MET A 55 5.14 -7.09 -0.54
C MET A 55 3.98 -7.30 0.46
N SER A 56 2.75 -7.44 -0.03
CA SER A 56 1.58 -7.74 0.79
C SER A 56 1.72 -9.06 1.54
N ASP A 57 2.16 -10.13 0.85
CA ASP A 57 2.41 -11.44 1.45
C ASP A 57 3.53 -11.39 2.51
N ASN A 58 4.57 -10.60 2.26
CA ASN A 58 5.64 -10.38 3.24
C ASN A 58 5.12 -9.63 4.49
N LEU A 59 4.34 -8.57 4.33
CA LEU A 59 3.74 -7.84 5.46
C LEU A 59 2.83 -8.77 6.28
N ARG A 60 1.97 -9.54 5.62
CA ARG A 60 1.13 -10.55 6.28
C ARG A 60 1.97 -11.56 7.05
N SER A 61 3.07 -12.04 6.48
CA SER A 61 3.97 -12.98 7.16
C SER A 61 4.63 -12.37 8.39
N GLN A 62 5.04 -11.09 8.33
CA GLN A 62 5.60 -10.37 9.46
C GLN A 62 4.56 -10.21 10.58
N LEU A 63 3.33 -9.84 10.24
CA LEU A 63 2.20 -9.77 11.16
C LEU A 63 1.92 -11.11 11.85
N LEU A 64 1.84 -12.19 11.08
CA LEU A 64 1.61 -13.53 11.63
C LEU A 64 2.74 -13.98 12.57
N ASN A 65 3.98 -13.57 12.32
CA ASN A 65 5.13 -13.89 13.19
C ASN A 65 5.13 -13.15 14.53
N VAL A 66 4.38 -12.04 14.64
CA VAL A 66 4.28 -11.24 15.86
C VAL A 66 2.94 -11.38 16.56
N LYS A 67 1.90 -11.92 15.91
CA LYS A 67 0.56 -12.06 16.50
C LYS A 67 0.57 -12.80 17.84
N ASP A 68 1.34 -13.89 17.94
CA ASP A 68 1.41 -14.73 19.15
C ASP A 68 2.28 -14.09 20.24
N LYS A 69 2.91 -12.94 19.94
CA LYS A 69 3.75 -12.17 20.86
C LYS A 69 3.03 -10.95 21.43
N PHE A 70 1.82 -10.65 20.96
CA PHE A 70 1.04 -9.54 21.48
C PHE A 70 0.48 -9.91 22.86
N GLU A 71 0.80 -9.09 23.87
CA GLU A 71 0.16 -9.15 25.19
C GLU A 71 -1.27 -8.62 25.11
N CYS A 72 -1.48 -7.62 24.24
CA CYS A 72 -2.80 -7.12 23.90
C CYS A 72 -2.82 -6.57 22.47
N PHE A 73 -4.01 -6.51 21.89
CA PHE A 73 -4.22 -5.91 20.58
C PHE A 73 -5.57 -5.17 20.52
N SER A 74 -5.68 -4.22 19.60
CA SER A 74 -6.93 -3.59 19.19
C SER A 74 -7.05 -3.59 17.69
N ILE A 75 -8.28 -3.45 17.20
CA ILE A 75 -8.60 -3.32 15.79
C ILE A 75 -9.25 -1.96 15.59
N ALA A 76 -8.75 -1.20 14.62
CA ALA A 76 -9.38 0.03 14.17
C ALA A 76 -9.97 -0.19 12.77
N LEU A 77 -11.21 0.25 12.61
CA LEU A 77 -11.93 0.22 11.34
C LEU A 77 -12.09 1.65 10.86
N ASP A 78 -11.68 1.93 9.63
CA ASP A 78 -11.90 3.22 9.00
C ASP A 78 -12.66 3.02 7.69
N GLU A 79 -13.77 3.72 7.55
CA GLU A 79 -14.57 3.72 6.33
C GLU A 79 -14.17 4.94 5.50
N SER A 80 -13.52 4.71 4.37
CA SER A 80 -13.14 5.75 3.43
C SER A 80 -13.98 5.66 2.16
N CYS A 81 -14.48 6.79 1.65
CA CYS A 81 -15.12 6.81 0.33
C CYS A 81 -14.06 7.04 -0.75
N ASP A 82 -14.03 6.18 -1.76
CA ASP A 82 -13.21 6.45 -2.93
C ASP A 82 -13.82 7.57 -3.81
N VAL A 83 -13.03 8.05 -4.77
CA VAL A 83 -13.44 9.14 -5.69
C VAL A 83 -14.65 8.79 -6.56
N SER A 84 -15.07 7.53 -6.59
CA SER A 84 -16.24 7.01 -7.29
C SER A 84 -17.41 6.69 -6.36
N ASP A 85 -17.37 7.19 -5.12
CA ASP A 85 -18.40 6.99 -4.09
C ASP A 85 -18.58 5.52 -3.68
N THR A 86 -17.55 4.68 -3.91
CA THR A 86 -17.50 3.33 -3.36
C THR A 86 -16.83 3.38 -2.00
N SER A 87 -17.54 2.92 -0.98
CA SER A 87 -17.01 2.80 0.37
C SER A 87 -15.96 1.69 0.46
N GLN A 88 -14.85 1.97 1.13
CA GLN A 88 -13.75 1.07 1.39
C GLN A 88 -13.53 0.98 2.91
N LEU A 89 -13.59 -0.24 3.43
CA LEU A 89 -13.28 -0.55 4.81
C LEU A 89 -11.78 -0.86 4.94
N LEU A 90 -11.07 -0.02 5.67
CA LEU A 90 -9.69 -0.21 6.09
C LEU A 90 -9.68 -0.88 7.46
N VAL A 91 -8.96 -1.99 7.59
CA VAL A 91 -8.83 -2.74 8.84
C VAL A 91 -7.39 -2.62 9.34
N PHE A 92 -7.19 -1.95 10.46
CA PHE A 92 -5.88 -1.81 11.11
C PHE A 92 -5.80 -2.69 12.35
N ILE A 93 -4.63 -3.28 12.57
CA ILE A 93 -4.31 -4.02 13.80
C ILE A 93 -3.24 -3.23 14.55
N HIS A 94 -3.51 -2.95 15.83
CA HIS A 94 -2.55 -2.39 16.78
C HIS A 94 -2.23 -3.44 17.83
N GLY A 95 -0.98 -3.89 17.89
CA GLY A 95 -0.50 -4.85 18.89
C GLY A 95 0.53 -4.24 19.82
N ILE A 96 0.55 -4.69 21.07
CA ILE A 96 1.59 -4.35 22.04
C ILE A 96 2.27 -5.65 22.45
N ASP A 97 3.60 -5.74 22.26
CA ASP A 97 4.37 -6.88 22.73
C ASP A 97 4.78 -6.76 24.20
N LYS A 98 5.37 -7.83 24.76
CA LYS A 98 5.87 -7.88 26.14
C LYS A 98 6.91 -6.81 26.50
N ASP A 99 7.60 -6.27 25.51
CA ASP A 99 8.64 -5.26 25.64
C ASP A 99 8.05 -3.85 25.42
N PHE A 100 6.71 -3.75 25.36
CA PHE A 100 5.93 -2.53 25.11
C PHE A 100 6.17 -1.89 23.74
N HIS A 101 6.65 -2.65 22.75
CA HIS A 101 6.68 -2.16 21.38
C HIS A 101 5.26 -2.15 20.80
N ILE A 102 4.90 -1.00 20.23
CA ILE A 102 3.63 -0.82 19.53
C ILE A 102 3.87 -1.17 18.06
N ILE A 103 3.07 -2.10 17.54
CA ILE A 103 3.05 -2.49 16.14
C ILE A 103 1.69 -2.07 15.58
N GLU A 104 1.71 -1.29 14.51
CA GLU A 104 0.52 -0.83 13.80
C GLU A 104 0.65 -1.17 12.32
N GLU A 105 -0.31 -1.92 11.80
CA GLU A 105 -0.29 -2.38 10.41
C GLU A 105 -1.69 -2.41 9.81
N LEU A 106 -1.76 -2.15 8.51
CA LEU A 106 -2.97 -2.31 7.71
C LEU A 106 -3.15 -3.79 7.34
N ALA A 107 -4.14 -4.44 7.95
CA ALA A 107 -4.39 -5.87 7.77
C ALA A 107 -5.18 -6.17 6.49
N ALA A 108 -6.17 -5.35 6.15
CA ALA A 108 -6.96 -5.52 4.94
C ALA A 108 -7.59 -4.20 4.46
N ILE A 109 -7.90 -4.18 3.16
CA ILE A 109 -8.79 -3.20 2.54
C ILE A 109 -9.90 -3.96 1.84
N HIS A 110 -11.15 -3.68 2.18
CA HIS A 110 -12.32 -4.29 1.57
C HIS A 110 -13.17 -3.23 0.88
N SER A 111 -13.59 -3.49 -0.36
CA SER A 111 -14.63 -2.68 -0.99
C SER A 111 -16.01 -3.08 -0.44
N LEU A 112 -16.74 -2.13 0.12
CA LEU A 112 -18.13 -2.29 0.53
C LEU A 112 -19.02 -1.89 -0.66
N LYS A 113 -19.52 -2.90 -1.38
CA LYS A 113 -20.36 -2.69 -2.58
C LYS A 113 -21.83 -2.60 -2.15
N GLY A 114 -22.46 -1.46 -2.45
CA GLY A 114 -23.89 -1.27 -2.24
C GLY A 114 -24.19 -0.60 -0.90
N THR A 115 -24.18 -1.36 0.19
CA THR A 115 -24.48 -0.87 1.55
C THR A 115 -23.27 -0.91 2.47
N THR A 116 -23.29 -0.07 3.49
CA THR A 116 -22.25 0.07 4.52
C THR A 116 -22.85 -0.15 5.91
N THR A 117 -23.71 -1.17 6.02
CA THR A 117 -24.36 -1.48 7.29
C THR A 117 -23.35 -2.14 8.24
N GLY A 118 -23.67 -2.13 9.54
CA GLY A 118 -22.84 -2.83 10.53
C GLY A 118 -22.69 -4.34 10.24
N HIS A 119 -23.66 -4.95 9.54
CA HIS A 119 -23.56 -6.34 9.10
C HIS A 119 -22.49 -6.50 8.01
N ASP A 120 -22.51 -5.63 6.99
CA ASP A 120 -21.53 -5.66 5.88
C ASP A 120 -20.10 -5.45 6.41
N VAL A 121 -19.92 -4.51 7.34
CA VAL A 121 -18.64 -4.25 8.01
C VAL A 121 -18.19 -5.47 8.82
N PHE A 122 -19.09 -6.09 9.57
CA PHE A 122 -18.76 -7.28 10.37
C PHE A 122 -18.36 -8.47 9.49
N GLU A 123 -19.07 -8.73 8.38
CA GLU A 123 -18.69 -9.81 7.45
C GLU A 123 -17.28 -9.59 6.89
N LYS A 124 -16.95 -8.37 6.46
CA LYS A 124 -15.61 -8.05 5.94
C LYS A 124 -14.52 -8.10 6.99
N LEU A 125 -14.82 -7.70 8.22
CA LEU A 125 -13.89 -7.89 9.33
C LEU A 125 -13.65 -9.39 9.60
N HIS A 126 -14.69 -10.21 9.59
CA HIS A 126 -14.59 -11.65 9.79
C HIS A 126 -13.81 -12.36 8.67
N GLU A 127 -13.84 -11.86 7.44
CA GLU A 127 -12.97 -12.36 6.37
C GLU A 127 -11.47 -12.05 6.60
N THR A 128 -11.16 -11.08 7.47
CA THR A 128 -9.79 -10.59 7.71
C THR A 128 -9.08 -11.31 8.87
N LEU A 129 -9.84 -11.72 9.89
CA LEU A 129 -9.34 -12.31 11.15
C LEU A 129 -9.46 -13.84 11.16
#